data_AF-M0D535-F1
#
_entry.id   AF-M0D535-F1
#
_cell.length_a   1.000
_cell.length_b   1.000
_cell.length_c   1.000
_cell.angle_alpha   90.00
_cell.angle_beta   90.00
_cell.angle_gamma   90.00
#
_symmetry.space_group_name_H-M   'P 1'
#
loop_
_entity.id
_entity.type
_entity.pdbx_description
1 polymer ?
#
loop_
_entity_poly.entity_id
_entity_poly.type
_entity_poly.pdbx_seq_one_letter_code
_entity_poly.pdbx_strand_id
1 'polypeptide(L)' 'MRVSQPASADRRAEVETAVRNRSQYADTLHRVDPDADEPEPACVEAEYRDDAEFTDVPVAAYPHYSLCGNPECFGSEWW' A
#
# COMPACT_ATOMS: atom_id res chain seq x y z
N MET A 1 -5.33 -7.91 31.26
CA MET A 1 -5.78 -7.31 29.99
C MET A 1 -4.69 -7.52 28.94
N ARG A 2 -4.96 -8.20 27.83
CA ARG A 2 -4.07 -8.15 26.65
C ARG A 2 -4.47 -6.94 25.84
N VAL A 3 -3.55 -6.04 25.62
CA VAL A 3 -3.76 -4.78 24.89
C VAL A 3 -4.00 -5.15 23.43
N SER A 4 -5.16 -4.80 22.89
CA SER A 4 -5.45 -4.89 21.46
C SER A 4 -4.49 -3.98 20.71
N GLN A 5 -3.65 -4.57 19.88
CA GLN A 5 -2.56 -3.92 19.15
C GLN A 5 -3.12 -2.90 18.14
N PRO A 6 -2.65 -1.63 18.09
CA PRO A 6 -3.01 -0.71 17.03
C PRO A 6 -2.13 -1.00 15.79
N ALA A 7 -2.17 -2.23 15.28
CA ALA A 7 -1.26 -2.70 14.23
C ALA A 7 -1.34 -1.89 12.93
N SER A 8 -2.46 -1.20 12.68
CA SER A 8 -2.69 -0.45 11.45
C SER A 8 -2.20 1.00 11.49
N ALA A 9 -2.27 1.65 12.66
CA ALA A 9 -1.84 3.05 12.80
C ALA A 9 -0.31 3.16 12.96
N ASP A 10 0.29 2.19 13.66
CA ASP A 10 1.74 2.10 13.87
C ASP A 10 2.47 1.83 12.55
N ARG A 11 2.00 0.84 11.77
CA ARG A 11 2.53 0.56 10.42
C ARG A 11 2.46 1.75 9.47
N ARG A 12 1.46 2.61 9.61
CA ARG A 12 1.33 3.81 8.77
C ARG A 12 2.33 4.90 9.14
N ALA A 13 2.79 4.93 10.40
CA ALA A 13 3.80 5.87 10.87
C ALA A 13 5.23 5.45 10.50
N GLU A 14 5.47 4.15 10.32
CA GLU A 14 6.76 3.60 9.88
C GLU A 14 6.97 3.73 8.36
N VAL A 15 5.89 3.87 7.59
CA VAL A 15 5.94 3.92 6.12
C VAL A 15 5.79 5.36 5.64
N GLU A 16 6.90 5.94 5.19
CA GLU A 16 6.93 7.33 4.70
C GLU A 16 6.31 7.45 3.29
N THR A 17 6.61 6.48 2.42
CA THR A 17 6.23 6.48 1.00
C THR A 17 5.50 5.19 0.63
N ALA A 18 4.45 5.32 -0.19
CA ALA A 18 3.66 4.23 -0.74
C ALA A 18 3.36 4.51 -2.22
N VAL A 19 2.88 3.49 -2.94
CA VAL A 19 2.42 3.64 -4.33
C VAL A 19 0.90 3.73 -4.34
N ARG A 20 0.35 4.64 -5.14
CA ARG A 20 -1.09 4.68 -5.43
C ARG A 20 -1.33 4.48 -6.91
N ASN A 21 -2.45 3.86 -7.22
CA ASN A 21 -3.01 3.89 -8.57
C ASN A 21 -3.54 5.31 -8.86
N ARG A 22 -3.25 5.84 -10.05
CA ARG A 22 -3.67 7.20 -10.48
C ARG A 22 -5.16 7.28 -10.84
N SER A 23 -5.85 6.15 -10.91
CA SER A 23 -7.29 6.09 -11.15
C SER A 23 -8.06 6.86 -10.08
N GLN A 24 -9.09 7.59 -10.52
CA GLN A 24 -10.01 8.31 -9.64
C GLN A 24 -10.80 7.40 -8.68
N TYR A 25 -10.85 6.10 -8.96
CA TYR A 25 -11.53 5.09 -8.14
C TYR A 25 -10.60 4.41 -7.14
N ALA A 26 -9.31 4.75 -7.14
CA ALA A 26 -8.35 4.16 -6.22
C ALA A 26 -8.39 4.86 -4.86
N ASP A 27 -8.64 4.08 -3.81
CA ASP A 27 -8.60 4.49 -2.40
C ASP A 27 -7.57 3.70 -1.59
N THR A 28 -6.73 2.90 -2.26
CA THR A 28 -5.74 2.01 -1.63
C THR A 28 -4.32 2.50 -1.89
N LEU A 29 -3.48 2.41 -0.86
CA LEU A 29 -2.03 2.59 -0.92
C LEU A 29 -1.32 1.24 -0.84
N HIS A 30 -0.37 1.02 -1.73
CA HIS A 30 0.43 -0.18 -1.84
C HIS A 30 1.84 0.07 -1.36
N ARG A 31 2.52 -0.99 -0.92
CA ARG A 31 3.95 -0.91 -0.67
C ARG A 31 4.66 -0.77 -2.02
N VAL A 32 5.66 0.11 -2.07
CA VAL A 32 6.55 0.22 -3.24
C VAL A 32 7.30 -1.10 -3.40
N ASP A 33 7.30 -1.65 -4.61
CA ASP A 33 8.18 -2.77 -4.94
C ASP A 33 9.64 -2.29 -4.93
N PRO A 34 10.52 -2.89 -4.11
CA PRO A 34 11.91 -2.44 -4.01
C PRO A 34 12.79 -2.90 -5.18
N ASP A 35 12.33 -3.87 -5.97
CA ASP A 35 13.05 -4.46 -7.09
C ASP A 35 12.61 -3.85 -8.44
N ALA A 36 11.51 -3.09 -8.47
CA ALA A 36 11.02 -2.37 -9.63
C ALA A 36 11.78 -1.05 -9.88
N ASP A 37 12.13 -0.80 -11.15
CA ASP A 37 12.73 0.46 -11.61
C ASP A 37 11.70 1.62 -11.69
N GLU A 38 10.41 1.28 -11.77
CA GLU A 38 9.28 2.21 -11.85
C GLU A 38 8.37 2.09 -10.61
N PRO A 39 7.57 3.12 -10.27
CA PRO A 39 6.74 3.09 -9.08
C PRO A 39 5.60 2.07 -9.24
N GLU A 40 5.84 0.84 -8.83
CA GLU A 40 4.90 -0.29 -8.91
C GLU A 40 4.54 -0.83 -7.52
N PRO A 41 3.33 -1.37 -7.34
CA PRO A 41 2.97 -2.02 -6.10
C PRO A 41 3.70 -3.37 -5.97
N ALA A 42 4.21 -3.67 -4.77
CA ALA A 42 4.88 -4.95 -4.46
C ALA A 42 3.94 -6.18 -4.51
N CYS A 43 2.68 -6.00 -4.90
CA CYS A 43 1.70 -7.07 -4.95
C CYS A 43 1.20 -7.30 -6.37
N VAL A 44 0.60 -8.48 -6.56
CA VAL A 44 -0.06 -8.96 -7.79
C VAL A 44 -1.08 -7.99 -8.42
N GLU A 45 -1.44 -6.90 -7.76
CA GLU A 45 -2.24 -5.83 -8.36
C GLU A 45 -1.53 -5.13 -9.51
N ALA A 46 -0.19 -5.08 -9.54
CA ALA A 46 0.58 -4.65 -10.70
C ALA A 46 0.24 -5.52 -11.92
N GLU A 47 0.25 -6.83 -11.74
CA GLU A 47 0.13 -7.82 -12.83
C GLU A 47 -1.29 -7.89 -13.42
N TYR A 48 -2.33 -7.77 -12.60
CA TYR A 48 -3.72 -7.80 -13.09
C TYR A 48 -4.21 -6.45 -13.62
N ARG A 49 -3.47 -5.37 -13.38
CA ARG A 49 -3.79 -4.00 -13.83
C ARG A 49 -2.62 -3.40 -14.60
N ASP A 50 -2.16 -4.10 -15.62
CA ASP A 50 -1.06 -3.67 -16.50
C ASP A 50 -1.29 -2.27 -17.12
N ASP A 51 -2.54 -1.91 -17.43
CA ASP A 51 -2.92 -0.56 -17.92
C ASP A 51 -3.03 0.51 -16.83
N ALA A 52 -2.86 0.16 -15.54
CA ALA A 52 -2.96 1.13 -14.47
C ALA A 52 -1.64 1.89 -14.29
N GLU A 53 -1.72 3.21 -14.38
CA GLU A 53 -0.61 4.06 -14.00
C GLU A 53 -0.50 4.16 -12.48
N PHE A 54 0.71 3.96 -11.96
CA PHE A 54 1.03 4.05 -10.55
C PHE A 54 2.01 5.21 -10.29
N THR A 55 2.03 5.71 -9.06
CA THR A 55 2.93 6.80 -8.65
C THR A 55 3.26 6.68 -7.18
N ASP A 56 4.50 7.03 -6.82
CA ASP A 56 4.89 7.19 -5.43
C ASP A 56 4.18 8.40 -4.81
N VAL A 57 3.77 8.24 -3.57
CA VAL A 57 3.12 9.27 -2.78
C VAL A 57 3.50 9.16 -1.30
N PRO A 58 3.58 10.29 -0.58
CA PRO A 58 3.76 10.27 0.86
C PRO A 58 2.48 9.77 1.53
N VAL A 59 2.61 8.74 2.37
CA VAL A 59 1.47 8.09 3.05
C VAL A 59 0.66 9.10 3.87
N ALA A 60 1.35 10.03 4.53
CA ALA A 60 0.76 11.08 5.36
C ALA A 60 -0.16 12.03 4.59
N ALA A 61 0.03 12.22 3.28
CA ALA A 61 -0.83 13.07 2.46
C ALA A 61 -2.18 12.40 2.13
N TYR A 62 -2.30 11.09 2.36
CA TYR A 62 -3.49 10.30 2.03
C TYR A 62 -4.03 9.57 3.28
N PRO A 63 -4.48 10.31 4.31
CA PRO A 63 -4.96 9.70 5.56
C PRO A 63 -6.27 8.93 5.41
N HIS A 64 -7.06 9.24 4.38
CA HIS A 64 -8.34 8.58 4.09
C HIS A 64 -8.21 7.30 3.27
N TYR A 65 -7.01 7.02 2.75
CA TYR A 65 -6.78 5.84 1.93
C TYR A 65 -6.49 4.63 2.80
N SER A 66 -7.00 3.47 2.38
CA SER A 66 -6.71 2.19 3.03
C SER A 66 -5.30 1.72 2.66
N LEU A 67 -4.63 1.02 3.57
CA LEU A 67 -3.40 0.29 3.22
C LEU A 67 -3.80 -1.04 2.56
N CYS A 68 -3.09 -1.43 1.50
CA CYS A 68 -3.32 -2.69 0.82
C CYS A 68 -3.17 -3.87 1.80
N GLY A 69 -4.22 -4.68 1.89
CA GLY A 69 -4.29 -5.84 2.78
C GLY A 69 -3.54 -7.08 2.25
N ASN A 70 -2.83 -6.97 1.13
CA ASN A 70 -1.99 -8.05 0.60
C ASN A 70 -0.73 -8.19 1.50
N PRO A 71 -0.32 -9.41 1.90
CA PRO A 71 0.88 -9.67 2.70
C PRO A 71 2.17 -9.12 2.11
N GLU A 72 2.30 -9.09 0.79
CA GLU A 72 3.45 -8.50 0.11
C GLU A 72 3.51 -6.97 0.33
N CYS A 73 2.35 -6.35 0.58
CA CYS A 73 2.21 -4.95 0.94
C CYS A 73 2.21 -4.74 2.46
N PHE A 74 1.02 -4.50 3.05
CA PHE A 74 0.85 -4.17 4.48
C PHE A 74 -0.06 -5.17 5.21
N GLY A 75 -0.53 -6.18 4.48
CA GLY A 75 -1.41 -7.23 4.96
C GLY A 75 -0.75 -8.17 5.96
N SER A 76 -1.60 -8.94 6.62
CA SER A 76 -1.17 -10.14 7.37
C SER A 76 -1.44 -11.37 6.51
N GLU A 77 -0.66 -12.43 6.69
CA GLU A 77 -0.70 -13.69 5.89
C GLU A 77 -2.12 -14.11 5.44
N TRP A 78 -2.25 -14.54 4.17
CA TRP A 78 -3.50 -15.04 3.62
C TRP A 78 -3.92 -16.33 4.35
N TRP A 79 -4.93 -16.22 5.21
CA TRP A 79 -5.69 -17.35 5.78
C TRP A 79 -6.74 -17.90 4.81
#